data_AF-A0A5J2PIK2-F1
#
_entry.id   AF-A0A5J2PIK2-F1
#
_cell.length_a   1.000
_cell.length_b   1.000
_cell.length_c   1.000
_cell.angle_alpha   90.00
_cell.angle_beta   90.00
_cell.angle_gamma   90.00
#
_symmetry.space_group_name_H-M   'P 1'
#
loop_
_entity.id
_entity.type
_entity.pdbx_description
1 polymer ?
#
loop_
_entity_poly.entity_id
_entity_poly.type
_entity_poly.pdbx_seq_one_letter_code
_entity_poly.pdbx_strand_id
1 'polypeptide(L)'
;MVIQNKNVGAHSVCPDHLNFNFMKKKYLLQLAQDLVLTAILLSLFGYHLYEEITHEWLGLVFFALIISHLSLNTWWLKKTFSGSYNSYRILQSAVNFATFLLFLTACISGIMLSKHLLVEMLFHSTTDLMRKIHMTSTHWLQILVGVHLGLHWKPIANLFANGYRLDLEHWLARRLIPACWLIIAAYGIFVFVQRELLPYLLLQVDFAYFNYDEPQAVFYFDFLAILIALAYSTRFLVWFFLFRKKDVKS
;
A
#
# COMPACT_ATOMS: atom_id res chain seq x y z
N MET A 1 -33.40 22.80 65.15
CA MET A 1 -32.01 22.39 65.38
C MET A 1 -31.55 21.62 64.16
N VAL A 2 -30.45 22.11 63.58
CA VAL A 2 -29.75 21.77 62.33
C VAL A 2 -29.97 20.35 61.79
N ILE A 3 -30.53 20.23 60.58
CA ILE A 3 -30.33 19.07 59.71
C ILE A 3 -29.08 19.34 58.88
N GLN A 4 -28.06 18.49 59.05
CA GLN A 4 -26.84 18.53 58.28
C GLN A 4 -27.05 18.03 56.84
N ASN A 5 -26.63 18.91 55.94
CA ASN A 5 -26.11 18.78 54.59
C ASN A 5 -25.49 17.42 54.16
N LYS A 6 -25.87 16.93 52.97
CA LYS A 6 -25.01 16.64 51.78
C LYS A 6 -25.63 15.51 50.96
N ASN A 7 -25.93 15.79 49.69
CA ASN A 7 -25.69 14.92 48.51
C ASN A 7 -26.57 15.37 47.35
N VAL A 8 -25.97 16.02 46.33
CA VAL A 8 -26.12 15.58 44.93
C VAL A 8 -24.81 15.96 44.21
N GLY A 9 -24.03 14.95 43.86
CA GLY A 9 -22.81 15.09 43.07
C GLY A 9 -23.13 15.45 41.63
N ALA A 10 -22.24 16.25 41.04
CA ALA A 10 -22.18 16.50 39.62
C ALA A 10 -22.03 15.17 38.85
N HIS A 11 -22.98 14.89 37.96
CA HIS A 11 -22.84 13.83 36.96
C HIS A 11 -21.73 14.20 35.96
N SER A 12 -20.58 13.56 36.08
CA SER A 12 -19.57 13.51 35.03
C SER A 12 -20.07 12.61 33.90
N VAL A 13 -20.38 13.21 32.75
CA VAL A 13 -20.65 12.48 31.50
C VAL A 13 -19.35 11.79 31.07
N CYS A 14 -19.36 10.47 30.98
CA CYS A 14 -18.19 9.67 30.60
C CYS A 14 -17.75 9.97 29.14
N PRO A 15 -16.46 10.22 28.83
CA PRO A 15 -15.99 10.62 27.49
C PRO A 15 -15.96 9.49 26.44
N ASP A 16 -16.33 8.26 26.80
CA ASP A 16 -16.04 7.07 25.99
C ASP A 16 -16.74 7.06 24.62
N HIS A 17 -17.95 7.63 24.52
CA HIS A 17 -18.68 7.70 23.26
C HIS A 17 -18.06 8.68 22.23
N LEU A 18 -17.36 9.72 22.71
CA LEU A 18 -16.66 10.70 21.88
C LEU A 18 -15.37 10.10 21.30
N ASN A 19 -14.64 9.33 22.12
CA ASN A 19 -13.43 8.62 21.69
C ASN A 19 -13.74 7.50 20.68
N PHE A 20 -14.82 6.74 20.85
CA PHE A 20 -15.17 5.66 19.93
C PHE A 20 -15.48 6.17 18.50
N ASN A 21 -16.29 7.23 18.39
CA ASN A 21 -16.64 7.82 17.10
C ASN A 21 -15.43 8.46 16.40
N PHE A 22 -14.53 9.09 17.15
CA PHE A 22 -13.30 9.66 16.62
C PHE A 22 -12.37 8.59 16.06
N MET A 23 -12.16 7.50 16.80
CA MET A 23 -11.32 6.37 16.36
C MET A 23 -11.87 5.68 15.10
N LYS A 24 -13.21 5.55 15.00
CA LYS A 24 -13.88 5.01 13.81
C LYS A 24 -13.72 5.93 12.59
N LYS A 25 -13.86 7.25 12.76
CA LYS A 25 -13.65 8.24 11.68
C LYS A 25 -12.20 8.25 11.20
N LYS A 26 -11.23 8.21 12.13
CA LYS A 26 -9.80 8.12 11.79
C LYS A 26 -9.51 6.87 10.97
N TYR A 27 -10.02 5.72 11.38
CA TYR A 27 -9.81 4.46 10.65
C TYR A 27 -10.42 4.52 9.24
N LEU A 28 -11.62 5.07 9.09
CA LEU A 28 -12.26 5.23 7.78
C LEU A 28 -11.45 6.18 6.87
N LEU A 29 -10.90 7.26 7.43
CA LEU A 29 -10.02 8.18 6.69
C LEU A 29 -8.75 7.48 6.20
N GLN A 30 -8.08 6.74 7.08
CA GLN A 30 -6.86 5.97 6.72
C GLN A 30 -7.15 5.01 5.58
N LEU A 31 -8.27 4.29 5.67
CA LEU A 31 -8.67 3.36 4.63
C LEU A 31 -8.99 4.05 3.30
N ALA A 32 -9.77 5.13 3.33
CA ALA A 32 -10.10 5.89 2.13
C ALA A 32 -8.83 6.41 1.45
N GLN A 33 -7.88 6.89 2.25
CA GLN A 33 -6.58 7.33 1.78
C GLN A 33 -5.75 6.20 1.17
N ASP A 34 -5.75 5.00 1.76
CA ASP A 34 -5.02 3.84 1.23
C ASP A 34 -5.59 3.39 -0.13
N LEU A 35 -6.92 3.47 -0.32
CA LEU A 35 -7.57 3.21 -1.60
C LEU A 35 -7.18 4.25 -2.65
N VAL A 36 -7.18 5.54 -2.28
CA VAL A 36 -6.77 6.63 -3.19
C VAL A 36 -5.28 6.52 -3.54
N LEU A 37 -4.42 6.23 -2.57
CA LEU A 37 -2.99 5.99 -2.79
C LEU A 37 -2.78 4.84 -3.78
N THR A 38 -3.51 3.73 -3.61
CA THR A 38 -3.41 2.58 -4.53
C THR A 38 -3.87 2.96 -5.95
N ALA A 39 -4.98 3.70 -6.08
CA ALA A 39 -5.48 4.14 -7.38
C ALA A 39 -4.50 5.09 -8.09
N ILE A 40 -3.91 6.04 -7.37
CA ILE A 40 -2.92 6.97 -7.94
C ILE A 40 -1.62 6.25 -8.28
N LEU A 41 -1.15 5.32 -7.44
CA LEU A 41 0.03 4.49 -7.73
C LEU A 41 -0.15 3.74 -9.05
N LEU A 42 -1.31 3.10 -9.27
CA LEU A 42 -1.61 2.42 -10.53
C LEU A 42 -1.69 3.41 -11.70
N SER A 43 -2.28 4.58 -11.48
CA SER A 43 -2.38 5.64 -12.50
C SER A 43 -0.99 6.14 -12.94
N LEU A 44 -0.02 6.20 -12.02
CA LEU A 44 1.36 6.61 -12.31
C LEU A 44 2.08 5.65 -13.26
N PHE A 45 1.75 4.35 -13.25
CA PHE A 45 2.28 3.41 -14.26
C PHE A 45 1.74 3.68 -15.67
N GLY A 46 0.58 4.32 -15.78
CA GLY A 46 -0.05 4.70 -17.04
C GLY A 46 0.56 5.94 -17.68
N TYR A 47 1.88 6.15 -17.63
CA TYR A 47 2.54 7.34 -18.17
C TYR A 47 2.18 7.61 -19.64
N HIS A 48 2.15 6.57 -20.49
CA HIS A 48 1.73 6.69 -21.90
C HIS A 48 0.23 6.95 -22.13
N LEU A 49 -0.62 6.78 -21.11
CA LEU A 49 -2.07 6.94 -21.23
C LEU A 49 -2.51 8.39 -21.02
N TYR A 50 -1.62 9.21 -20.44
CA TYR A 50 -1.88 10.60 -20.08
C TYR A 50 -0.78 11.51 -20.60
N GLU A 51 -1.01 12.82 -20.52
CA GLU A 51 0.02 13.81 -20.80
C GLU A 51 1.11 13.82 -19.72
N GLU A 52 2.33 14.17 -20.09
CA GLU A 52 3.48 14.21 -19.16
C GLU A 52 3.19 15.07 -17.92
N ILE A 53 2.55 16.23 -18.10
CA ILE A 53 2.16 17.13 -17.01
C ILE A 53 1.17 16.50 -16.02
N THR A 54 0.28 15.61 -16.50
CA THR A 54 -0.68 14.90 -15.65
C THR A 54 0.05 13.92 -14.74
N HIS A 55 1.05 13.21 -15.26
CA HIS A 55 1.88 12.33 -14.46
C HIS A 55 2.65 13.09 -13.37
N GLU A 56 3.19 14.27 -13.70
CA GLU A 56 3.89 15.12 -12.72
C GLU A 56 2.94 15.59 -11.60
N TRP A 57 1.73 16.04 -11.93
CA TRP A 57 0.71 16.40 -10.93
C TRP A 57 0.27 15.22 -10.07
N LEU A 58 0.02 14.06 -10.67
CA LEU A 58 -0.30 12.84 -9.94
C LEU A 58 0.84 12.47 -8.97
N GLY A 59 2.09 12.62 -9.38
CA GLY A 59 3.26 12.38 -8.54
C GLY A 59 3.31 13.31 -7.32
N LEU A 60 3.02 14.60 -7.50
CA LEU A 60 2.94 15.57 -6.40
C LEU A 60 1.80 15.27 -5.43
N VAL A 61 0.60 14.95 -5.95
CA VAL A 61 -0.54 14.56 -5.12
C VAL A 61 -0.24 13.27 -4.36
N PHE A 62 0.37 12.28 -5.02
CA PHE A 62 0.79 11.03 -4.39
C PHE A 62 1.79 11.30 -3.26
N PHE A 63 2.78 12.16 -3.49
CA PHE A 63 3.75 12.57 -2.47
C PHE A 63 3.09 13.21 -1.24
N ALA A 64 2.17 14.15 -1.46
CA ALA A 64 1.42 14.79 -0.37
C ALA A 64 0.56 13.78 0.41
N LEU A 65 -0.08 12.83 -0.28
CA LEU A 65 -0.85 11.77 0.35
C LEU A 65 0.03 10.80 1.16
N ILE A 66 1.26 10.51 0.72
CA ILE A 66 2.19 9.70 1.50
C ILE A 66 2.61 10.43 2.78
N ILE A 67 2.91 11.73 2.74
CA ILE A 67 3.20 12.52 3.96
C ILE A 67 2.02 12.47 4.94
N SER A 68 0.80 12.65 4.43
CA SER A 68 -0.42 12.54 5.23
C SER A 68 -0.57 11.13 5.83
N HIS A 69 -0.29 10.08 5.05
CA HIS A 69 -0.38 8.69 5.49
C HIS A 69 0.63 8.41 6.60
N LEU A 70 1.86 8.89 6.48
CA LEU A 70 2.88 8.77 7.54
C LEU A 70 2.44 9.51 8.81
N SER A 71 1.84 10.70 8.67
CA SER A 71 1.37 11.53 9.79
C SER A 71 0.24 10.86 10.59
N LEU A 72 -0.74 10.25 9.90
CA LEU A 72 -1.83 9.50 10.53
C LEU A 72 -1.35 8.22 11.23
N ASN A 73 -0.24 7.66 10.75
CA ASN A 73 0.35 6.39 11.22
C ASN A 73 1.61 6.58 12.10
N THR A 74 1.86 7.78 12.61
CA THR A 74 3.03 8.10 13.49
C THR A 74 3.18 7.20 14.71
N TRP A 75 2.09 6.61 15.21
CA TRP A 75 2.15 5.63 16.31
C TRP A 75 2.94 4.38 15.94
N TRP A 76 2.89 3.95 14.68
CA TRP A 76 3.71 2.83 14.20
C TRP A 76 5.19 3.14 14.37
N LEU A 77 5.64 4.35 14.05
CA LEU A 77 7.05 4.76 14.23
C LEU A 77 7.48 4.66 15.70
N LYS A 78 6.65 5.13 16.64
CA LYS A 78 6.91 4.99 18.09
C LYS A 78 6.99 3.53 18.53
N LYS A 79 6.15 2.66 17.96
CA LYS A 79 6.12 1.23 18.27
C LYS A 79 7.25 0.46 17.58
N THR A 80 7.77 0.94 16.45
CA THR A 80 8.93 0.34 15.79
C THR A 80 10.15 0.35 16.71
N PHE A 81 10.34 1.41 17.50
CA PHE A 81 11.44 1.52 18.47
C PHE A 81 11.13 0.94 19.87
N SER A 82 9.96 0.31 20.09
CA SER A 82 9.57 -0.20 21.41
C SER A 82 8.96 -1.61 21.40
N GLY A 83 9.24 -2.37 22.46
CA GLY A 83 8.73 -3.73 22.70
C GLY A 83 9.60 -4.85 22.09
N SER A 84 9.18 -6.10 22.29
CA SER A 84 9.92 -7.28 21.84
C SER A 84 9.83 -7.51 20.33
N TYR A 85 10.98 -7.70 19.68
CA TYR A 85 11.06 -7.99 18.25
C TYR A 85 10.87 -9.48 17.99
N ASN A 86 9.70 -9.86 17.50
CA ASN A 86 9.49 -11.17 16.89
C ASN A 86 9.81 -11.09 15.38
N SER A 87 10.19 -12.20 14.75
CA SER A 87 10.56 -12.29 13.32
C SER A 87 9.56 -11.62 12.39
N TYR A 88 8.26 -11.74 12.69
CA TYR A 88 7.20 -11.08 11.91
C TYR A 88 7.27 -9.54 11.98
N ARG A 89 7.55 -8.98 13.16
CA ARG A 89 7.70 -7.52 13.34
C ARG A 89 8.95 -7.01 12.62
N ILE A 90 10.06 -7.76 12.68
CA ILE A 90 11.29 -7.40 11.97
C ILE A 90 11.04 -7.34 10.46
N LEU A 91 10.35 -8.35 9.91
CA LEU A 91 9.96 -8.39 8.50
C LEU A 91 9.09 -7.18 8.11
N GLN A 92 8.06 -6.87 8.89
CA GLN A 92 7.21 -5.69 8.64
C GLN A 92 8.01 -4.39 8.66
N SER A 93 8.88 -4.20 9.66
CA SER A 93 9.71 -3.00 9.75
C SER A 93 10.69 -2.88 8.59
N ALA A 94 11.32 -3.99 8.18
CA ALA A 94 12.23 -4.02 7.04
C ALA A 94 11.53 -3.68 5.73
N VAL A 95 10.37 -4.28 5.45
CA VAL A 95 9.57 -3.99 4.25
C VAL A 95 9.12 -2.53 4.23
N ASN A 96 8.62 -2.00 5.36
CA ASN A 96 8.20 -0.60 5.43
C ASN A 96 9.36 0.37 5.20
N PHE A 97 10.53 0.10 5.80
CA PHE A 97 11.71 0.93 5.61
C PHE A 97 12.22 0.88 4.16
N ALA A 98 12.29 -0.31 3.56
CA ALA A 98 12.68 -0.46 2.16
C ALA A 98 11.68 0.20 1.20
N THR A 99 10.38 0.09 1.47
CA THR A 99 9.31 0.77 0.71
C THR A 99 9.50 2.28 0.78
N PHE A 100 9.80 2.82 1.96
CA PHE A 100 10.05 4.24 2.15
C PHE A 100 11.29 4.72 1.38
N LEU A 101 12.39 3.95 1.39
CA LEU A 101 13.59 4.29 0.63
C LEU A 101 13.33 4.28 -0.89
N LEU A 102 12.65 3.26 -1.41
CA LEU A 102 12.30 3.19 -2.83
C LEU A 102 11.38 4.33 -3.24
N PHE A 103 10.40 4.68 -2.40
CA PHE A 103 9.54 5.83 -2.61
C PHE A 103 10.35 7.12 -2.68
N LEU A 104 11.30 7.34 -1.77
CA LEU A 104 12.16 8.51 -1.79
C LEU A 104 13.03 8.55 -3.05
N THR A 105 13.61 7.42 -3.46
CA THR A 105 14.37 7.31 -4.72
C THR A 105 13.51 7.63 -5.93
N ALA A 106 12.28 7.09 -6.00
CA ALA A 106 11.33 7.37 -7.08
C ALA A 106 10.92 8.85 -7.11
N CYS A 107 10.66 9.47 -5.96
CA CYS A 107 10.33 10.89 -5.86
C CYS A 107 11.49 11.79 -6.28
N ILE A 108 12.69 11.57 -5.75
CA ILE A 108 13.86 12.40 -6.08
C ILE A 108 14.16 12.28 -7.58
N SER A 109 14.23 11.06 -8.11
CA SER A 109 14.47 10.85 -9.54
C SER A 109 13.36 11.42 -10.42
N GLY A 110 12.08 11.32 -10.01
CA GLY A 110 10.95 11.90 -10.73
C GLY A 110 10.98 13.44 -10.75
N ILE A 111 11.34 14.06 -9.62
CA ILE A 111 11.54 15.51 -9.53
C ILE A 111 12.68 15.96 -10.47
N MET A 112 13.80 15.23 -10.47
CA MET A 112 14.94 15.55 -11.36
C MET A 112 14.58 15.41 -12.85
N LEU A 113 13.66 14.50 -13.19
CA LEU A 113 13.17 14.26 -14.55
C LEU A 113 12.02 15.19 -14.97
N SER A 114 11.43 15.97 -14.06
CA SER A 114 10.27 16.83 -14.35
C SER A 114 10.59 17.81 -15.47
N LYS A 115 9.72 17.85 -16.48
CA LYS A 115 9.85 18.68 -17.67
C LYS A 115 8.92 19.89 -17.67
N HIS A 116 7.95 19.94 -16.74
CA HIS A 116 6.91 20.98 -16.73
C HIS A 116 6.88 21.74 -15.41
N LEU A 117 6.71 21.05 -14.27
CA LEU A 117 6.42 21.70 -12.99
C LEU A 117 7.67 22.14 -12.23
N LEU A 118 8.79 21.43 -12.35
CA LEU A 118 9.99 21.62 -11.52
C LEU A 118 11.27 21.84 -12.34
N VAL A 119 11.14 22.38 -13.54
CA VAL A 119 12.25 22.57 -14.50
C VAL A 119 13.34 23.51 -13.97
N GLU A 120 12.96 24.53 -13.20
CA GLU A 120 13.88 25.56 -12.69
C GLU A 120 14.72 25.10 -11.48
N MET A 121 14.56 23.85 -11.03
CA MET A 121 15.33 23.33 -9.90
C MET A 121 16.82 23.13 -10.25
N LEU A 122 17.69 23.51 -9.31
CA LEU A 122 19.15 23.41 -9.43
C LEU A 122 19.70 22.00 -9.73
N PHE A 123 18.92 20.96 -9.46
CA PHE A 123 19.31 19.55 -9.63
C PHE A 123 18.57 18.85 -10.78
N HIS A 124 17.95 19.60 -11.70
CA HIS A 124 17.29 19.04 -12.87
C HIS A 124 18.28 18.21 -13.73
N SER A 125 17.90 16.98 -14.08
CA SER A 125 18.75 16.06 -14.84
C SER A 125 17.90 15.04 -15.59
N THR A 126 17.95 15.11 -16.92
CA THR A 126 17.23 14.21 -17.85
C THR A 126 18.09 13.07 -18.39
N THR A 127 19.15 12.72 -17.66
CA THR A 127 20.08 11.65 -18.06
C THR A 127 19.39 10.28 -18.11
N ASP A 128 19.88 9.40 -18.98
CA ASP A 128 19.38 8.03 -19.09
C ASP A 128 19.51 7.25 -17.78
N LEU A 129 20.55 7.51 -17.00
CA LEU A 129 20.72 6.93 -15.68
C LEU A 129 19.59 7.34 -14.72
N MET A 130 19.20 8.62 -14.69
CA MET A 130 18.09 9.07 -13.83
C MET A 130 16.78 8.43 -14.25
N ARG A 131 16.54 8.31 -15.56
CA ARG A 131 15.37 7.59 -16.11
C ARG A 131 15.35 6.14 -15.66
N LYS A 132 16.47 5.43 -15.78
CA LYS A 132 16.61 4.03 -15.32
C LYS A 132 16.36 3.90 -13.82
N ILE A 133 16.95 4.78 -13.01
CA ILE A 133 16.74 4.80 -11.55
C ILE A 133 15.25 5.02 -11.24
N HIS A 134 14.59 5.95 -11.91
CA HIS A 134 13.17 6.21 -11.72
C HIS A 134 12.31 4.99 -12.07
N MET A 135 12.53 4.40 -13.25
CA MET A 135 11.81 3.19 -13.68
C MET A 135 12.06 2.01 -12.74
N THR A 136 13.32 1.72 -12.39
CA THR A 136 13.64 0.59 -11.52
C THR A 136 13.11 0.80 -10.10
N SER A 137 13.21 2.00 -9.54
CA SER A 137 12.69 2.29 -8.20
C SER A 137 11.16 2.21 -8.13
N THR A 138 10.45 2.68 -9.14
CA THR A 138 8.97 2.59 -9.22
C THR A 138 8.49 1.13 -9.35
N HIS A 139 9.16 0.30 -10.16
CA HIS A 139 8.82 -1.12 -10.27
C HIS A 139 9.10 -1.88 -8.97
N TRP A 140 10.26 -1.66 -8.33
CA TRP A 140 10.53 -2.22 -7.01
C TRP A 140 9.54 -1.72 -5.95
N LEU A 141 9.11 -0.47 -6.04
CA LEU A 141 8.10 0.10 -5.15
C LEU A 141 6.76 -0.65 -5.31
N GLN A 142 6.32 -0.96 -6.53
CA GLN A 142 5.13 -1.79 -6.76
C GLN A 142 5.28 -3.18 -6.12
N ILE A 143 6.45 -3.82 -6.25
CA ILE A 143 6.72 -5.11 -5.59
C ILE A 143 6.55 -4.99 -4.08
N LEU A 144 7.23 -4.02 -3.45
CA LEU A 144 7.19 -3.88 -1.99
C LEU A 144 5.84 -3.39 -1.46
N VAL A 145 5.09 -2.59 -2.21
CA VAL A 145 3.71 -2.24 -1.84
C VAL A 145 2.83 -3.49 -1.86
N GLY A 146 2.97 -4.36 -2.87
CA GLY A 146 2.28 -5.66 -2.86
C GLY A 146 2.63 -6.51 -1.64
N VAL A 147 3.92 -6.62 -1.33
CA VAL A 147 4.39 -7.32 -0.11
C VAL A 147 3.82 -6.67 1.15
N HIS A 148 3.88 -5.35 1.26
CA HIS A 148 3.33 -4.57 2.37
C HIS A 148 1.85 -4.89 2.58
N LEU A 149 1.02 -4.83 1.53
CA LEU A 149 -0.40 -5.19 1.61
C LEU A 149 -0.61 -6.63 2.07
N GLY A 150 0.22 -7.58 1.62
CA GLY A 150 0.19 -8.98 2.07
C GLY A 150 0.48 -9.15 3.57
N LEU A 151 1.41 -8.38 4.11
CA LEU A 151 1.70 -8.32 5.56
C LEU A 151 0.56 -7.66 6.36
N HIS A 152 -0.25 -6.83 5.72
CA HIS A 152 -1.38 -6.13 6.33
C HIS A 152 -2.74 -6.70 5.91
N TRP A 153 -2.79 -7.96 5.46
CA TRP A 153 -3.99 -8.58 4.90
C TRP A 153 -5.19 -8.67 5.84
N LYS A 154 -4.99 -8.85 7.16
CA LYS A 154 -6.09 -9.05 8.12
C LYS A 154 -7.08 -7.86 8.14
N PRO A 155 -6.63 -6.60 8.35
CA PRO A 155 -7.47 -5.42 8.18
C PRO A 155 -8.21 -5.35 6.84
N ILE A 156 -7.53 -5.67 5.74
CA ILE A 156 -8.09 -5.62 4.38
C ILE A 156 -9.23 -6.64 4.24
N ALA A 157 -9.00 -7.89 4.65
CA ALA A 157 -10.01 -8.94 4.59
C ALA A 157 -11.24 -8.62 5.44
N ASN A 158 -11.03 -8.08 6.65
CA ASN A 158 -12.12 -7.69 7.54
C ASN A 158 -12.97 -6.56 6.94
N LEU A 159 -12.34 -5.61 6.25
CA LEU A 159 -13.06 -4.57 5.53
C LEU A 159 -13.96 -5.16 4.45
N PHE A 160 -13.43 -6.04 3.60
CA PHE A 160 -14.23 -6.66 2.53
C PHE A 160 -15.39 -7.47 3.09
N ALA A 161 -15.15 -8.26 4.13
CA ALA A 161 -16.18 -9.06 4.77
C ALA A 161 -17.31 -8.19 5.33
N ASN A 162 -16.96 -7.10 6.04
CA ASN A 162 -17.94 -6.19 6.62
C ASN A 162 -18.69 -5.37 5.55
N GLY A 163 -18.01 -4.94 4.49
CA GLY A 163 -18.58 -4.14 3.41
C GLY A 163 -19.62 -4.91 2.60
N TYR A 164 -19.32 -6.17 2.27
CA TYR A 164 -20.22 -7.04 1.50
C TYR A 164 -21.15 -7.91 2.37
N ARG A 165 -21.11 -7.74 3.70
CA ARG A 165 -21.86 -8.57 4.67
C ARG A 165 -21.66 -10.07 4.43
N LEU A 166 -20.44 -10.46 4.09
CA LEU A 166 -20.10 -11.84 3.79
C LEU A 166 -19.93 -12.63 5.09
N ASP A 167 -20.65 -13.74 5.20
CA ASP A 167 -20.36 -14.73 6.22
C ASP A 167 -19.11 -15.54 5.81
N LEU A 168 -17.96 -15.11 6.33
CA LEU A 168 -16.67 -15.77 6.09
C LEU A 168 -16.62 -17.20 6.65
N GLU A 169 -17.52 -17.57 7.56
CA GLU A 169 -17.59 -18.92 8.14
C GLU A 169 -18.46 -19.88 7.31
N HIS A 170 -19.26 -19.35 6.38
CA HIS A 170 -20.03 -20.18 5.48
C HIS A 170 -19.10 -21.05 4.61
N TRP A 171 -19.41 -22.35 4.49
CA TRP A 171 -18.54 -23.33 3.83
C TRP A 171 -18.18 -22.94 2.39
N LEU A 172 -19.14 -22.35 1.66
CA LEU A 172 -18.94 -21.91 0.28
C LEU A 172 -18.00 -20.70 0.21
N ALA A 173 -18.13 -19.75 1.14
CA ALA A 173 -17.25 -18.58 1.21
C ALA A 173 -15.80 -19.00 1.52
N ARG A 174 -15.61 -19.94 2.44
CA ARG A 174 -14.30 -20.50 2.79
C ARG A 174 -13.59 -21.19 1.62
N ARG A 175 -14.33 -21.66 0.61
CA ARG A 175 -13.75 -22.33 -0.56
C ARG A 175 -13.65 -21.43 -1.79
N LEU A 176 -14.67 -20.63 -2.09
CA LEU A 176 -14.70 -19.75 -3.26
C LEU A 176 -13.77 -18.56 -3.11
N ILE A 177 -13.72 -17.90 -1.94
CA ILE A 177 -12.92 -16.68 -1.77
C ILE A 177 -11.43 -16.97 -2.02
N PRO A 178 -10.79 -17.98 -1.39
CA PRO A 178 -9.40 -18.30 -1.69
C PRO A 178 -9.17 -18.74 -3.15
N ALA A 179 -10.14 -19.43 -3.77
CA ALA A 179 -10.05 -19.82 -5.17
C ALA A 179 -10.04 -18.61 -6.10
N CYS A 180 -10.91 -17.62 -5.86
CA CYS A 180 -10.92 -16.36 -6.62
C CYS A 180 -9.59 -15.62 -6.47
N TRP A 181 -9.06 -15.48 -5.26
CA TRP A 181 -7.76 -14.84 -5.02
C TRP A 181 -6.62 -15.60 -5.72
N LEU A 182 -6.65 -16.93 -5.72
CA LEU A 182 -5.66 -17.75 -6.40
C LEU A 182 -5.70 -17.56 -7.93
N ILE A 183 -6.90 -17.48 -8.52
CA ILE A 183 -7.07 -17.23 -9.96
C ILE A 183 -6.51 -15.84 -10.32
N ILE A 184 -6.87 -14.81 -9.56
CA ILE A 184 -6.36 -13.44 -9.77
C ILE A 184 -4.84 -13.40 -9.59
N ALA A 185 -4.29 -14.11 -8.59
CA ALA A 185 -2.86 -14.17 -8.36
C ALA A 185 -2.12 -14.89 -9.51
N ALA A 186 -2.66 -16.01 -10.01
CA ALA A 186 -2.09 -16.72 -11.15
C ALA A 186 -2.10 -15.85 -12.41
N TYR A 187 -3.20 -15.13 -12.66
CA TYR A 187 -3.28 -14.16 -13.74
C TYR A 187 -2.26 -13.03 -13.58
N GLY A 188 -2.12 -12.45 -12.39
CA GLY A 188 -1.14 -11.40 -12.11
C GLY A 188 0.30 -11.85 -12.33
N ILE A 189 0.65 -13.10 -11.98
CA ILE A 189 1.98 -13.67 -12.27
C ILE A 189 2.18 -13.86 -13.78
N PHE A 190 1.16 -14.34 -14.49
CA PHE A 190 1.21 -14.48 -15.94
C PHE A 190 1.46 -13.14 -16.63
N VAL A 191 0.70 -12.10 -16.26
CA VAL A 191 0.84 -10.74 -16.78
C VAL A 191 2.21 -10.14 -16.43
N PHE A 192 2.73 -10.38 -15.22
CA PHE A 192 4.08 -9.93 -14.83
C PHE A 192 5.16 -10.44 -15.77
N VAL A 193 5.06 -11.72 -16.18
CA VAL A 193 5.99 -12.34 -17.14
C VAL A 193 5.73 -11.83 -18.56
N GLN A 194 4.47 -11.78 -18.99
CA GLN A 194 4.08 -11.33 -20.33
C GLN A 194 4.53 -9.88 -20.61
N ARG A 195 4.46 -9.00 -19.60
CA ARG A 195 4.88 -7.60 -19.70
C ARG A 195 6.38 -7.38 -19.47
N GLU A 196 7.15 -8.46 -19.31
CA GLU A 196 8.60 -8.43 -19.11
C GLU A 196 9.05 -7.45 -18.00
N LEU A 197 8.36 -7.50 -16.85
CA LEU A 197 8.64 -6.56 -15.74
C LEU A 197 9.95 -6.87 -14.99
N LEU A 198 10.50 -8.07 -15.15
CA LEU A 198 11.75 -8.47 -14.50
C LEU A 198 12.97 -7.62 -14.94
N PRO A 199 13.21 -7.40 -16.24
CA PRO A 199 14.23 -6.44 -16.71
C PRO A 199 14.18 -5.05 -16.05
N TYR A 200 13.00 -4.50 -15.78
CA TYR A 200 12.85 -3.21 -15.11
C TYR A 200 13.39 -3.24 -13.67
N LEU A 201 13.20 -4.36 -12.96
CA LEU A 201 13.74 -4.55 -11.60
C LEU A 201 15.27 -4.67 -11.59
N LEU A 202 15.89 -5.08 -12.70
CA LEU A 202 17.31 -5.34 -12.81
C LEU A 202 18.11 -4.21 -13.46
N LEU A 203 17.50 -3.03 -13.65
CA LEU A 203 18.12 -1.85 -14.30
C LEU A 203 18.53 -2.12 -15.76
N GLN A 204 17.88 -3.08 -16.43
CA GLN A 204 18.23 -3.54 -17.78
C GLN A 204 17.46 -2.82 -18.89
N VAL A 205 16.46 -2.01 -18.55
CA VAL A 205 15.61 -1.33 -19.53
C VAL A 205 16.12 0.08 -19.80
N ASP A 206 16.48 0.37 -21.05
CA ASP A 206 16.84 1.72 -21.50
C ASP A 206 15.60 2.59 -21.74
N PHE A 207 14.59 2.02 -22.41
CA PHE A 207 13.33 2.69 -22.74
C PHE A 207 12.15 1.77 -22.44
N ALA A 208 11.16 2.32 -21.74
CA ALA A 208 9.93 1.58 -21.46
C ALA A 208 9.13 1.36 -22.75
N TYR A 209 8.70 0.12 -22.98
CA TYR A 209 7.79 -0.21 -24.08
C TYR A 209 6.36 0.14 -23.69
N PHE A 210 5.66 0.80 -24.61
CA PHE A 210 4.31 1.32 -24.41
C PHE A 210 3.43 0.90 -25.59
N ASN A 211 2.37 0.15 -25.30
CA ASN A 211 1.39 -0.27 -26.30
C ASN A 211 0.21 0.72 -26.31
N TYR A 212 0.20 1.64 -27.26
CA TYR A 212 -0.83 2.68 -27.36
C TYR A 212 -2.20 2.15 -27.83
N ASP A 213 -2.26 0.93 -28.37
CA ASP A 213 -3.51 0.31 -28.82
C ASP A 213 -4.22 -0.47 -27.70
N GLU A 214 -3.58 -0.60 -26.54
CA GLU A 214 -4.16 -1.33 -25.40
C GLU A 214 -5.31 -0.53 -24.73
N PRO A 215 -6.46 -1.16 -24.44
CA PRO A 215 -7.51 -0.52 -23.66
C PRO A 215 -7.02 -0.18 -22.24
N GLN A 216 -7.23 1.08 -21.82
CA GLN A 216 -6.82 1.59 -20.50
C GLN A 216 -7.31 0.69 -19.33
N ALA A 217 -8.53 0.16 -19.44
CA ALA A 217 -9.10 -0.71 -18.41
C ALA A 217 -8.32 -2.02 -18.25
N VAL A 218 -7.82 -2.61 -19.34
CA VAL A 218 -7.02 -3.84 -19.32
C VAL A 218 -5.67 -3.55 -18.68
N PHE A 219 -5.02 -2.45 -19.07
CA PHE A 219 -3.76 -2.00 -18.48
C PHE A 219 -3.86 -1.88 -16.94
N TYR A 220 -4.86 -1.16 -16.42
CA TYR A 220 -5.00 -1.00 -14.97
C TYR A 220 -5.40 -2.29 -14.25
N PHE A 221 -6.24 -3.12 -14.88
CA PHE A 221 -6.60 -4.42 -14.33
C PHE A 221 -5.37 -5.32 -14.17
N ASP A 222 -4.48 -5.31 -15.15
CA ASP A 222 -3.24 -6.07 -15.16
C ASP A 222 -2.29 -5.66 -14.03
N PHE A 223 -2.03 -4.35 -13.87
CA PHE A 223 -1.20 -3.85 -12.78
C PHE A 223 -1.83 -4.10 -11.39
N LEU A 224 -3.16 -4.02 -11.28
CA LEU A 224 -3.89 -4.37 -10.06
C LEU A 224 -3.77 -5.88 -9.77
N ALA A 225 -3.88 -6.73 -10.78
CA ALA A 225 -3.74 -8.17 -10.63
C ALA A 225 -2.33 -8.57 -10.17
N ILE A 226 -1.29 -7.91 -10.70
CA ILE A 226 0.10 -8.09 -10.23
C ILE A 226 0.20 -7.71 -8.74
N LEU A 227 -0.36 -6.57 -8.35
CA LEU A 227 -0.33 -6.11 -6.96
C LEU A 227 -1.02 -7.12 -6.01
N ILE A 228 -2.18 -7.64 -6.42
CA ILE A 228 -2.92 -8.67 -5.69
C ILE A 228 -2.11 -9.97 -5.62
N ALA A 229 -1.47 -10.38 -6.71
CA ALA A 229 -0.66 -11.58 -6.76
C ALA A 229 0.49 -11.54 -5.74
N LEU A 230 1.18 -10.40 -5.63
CA LEU A 230 2.25 -10.17 -4.67
C LEU A 230 1.74 -10.18 -3.22
N ALA A 231 0.61 -9.51 -2.97
CA ALA A 231 -0.01 -9.49 -1.65
C ALA A 231 -0.45 -10.88 -1.18
N TYR A 232 -1.11 -11.63 -2.06
CA TYR A 232 -1.58 -12.98 -1.77
C TYR A 232 -0.42 -13.96 -1.58
N SER A 233 0.60 -13.88 -2.44
CA SER A 233 1.83 -14.70 -2.32
C SER A 233 2.56 -14.42 -1.01
N THR A 234 2.69 -13.14 -0.63
CA THR A 234 3.31 -12.75 0.65
C THR A 234 2.56 -13.32 1.84
N ARG A 235 1.23 -13.22 1.84
CA ARG A 235 0.38 -13.82 2.88
C ARG A 235 0.64 -15.32 3.00
N PHE A 236 0.65 -16.03 1.87
CA PHE A 236 0.88 -17.46 1.84
C PHE A 236 2.26 -17.83 2.40
N LEU A 237 3.32 -17.14 1.96
CA LEU A 237 4.70 -17.36 2.41
C LEU A 237 4.86 -17.09 3.91
N VAL A 238 4.30 -15.99 4.41
CA VAL A 238 4.31 -15.67 5.85
C VAL A 238 3.63 -16.76 6.67
N TRP A 239 2.45 -17.22 6.25
CA TRP A 239 1.75 -18.31 6.91
C TRP A 239 2.59 -19.59 6.93
N PHE A 240 3.17 -19.95 5.77
CA PHE A 240 3.97 -21.15 5.61
C PHE A 240 5.27 -21.15 6.45
N PHE A 241 5.99 -20.02 6.50
CA PHE A 241 7.29 -19.96 7.17
C PHE A 241 7.21 -19.58 8.66
N LEU A 242 6.31 -18.66 9.04
CA LEU A 242 6.31 -18.06 10.38
C LEU A 242 5.25 -18.64 11.31
N PHE A 243 4.11 -19.09 10.78
CA PHE A 243 2.99 -19.58 11.58
C PHE A 243 2.90 -21.11 11.58
N ARG A 244 3.02 -21.78 10.42
CA ARG A 244 2.96 -23.24 10.32
C ARG A 244 4.00 -23.97 11.17
N LYS A 245 5.20 -23.40 11.34
CA LYS A 245 6.27 -24.00 12.17
C LYS A 245 5.98 -23.96 13.68
N LYS A 246 5.06 -23.12 14.15
CA LYS A 246 4.69 -23.06 15.58
C LYS A 246 3.65 -24.10 15.97
N ASP A 247 2.81 -24.53 15.03
CA ASP A 247 1.71 -25.48 15.29
C ASP A 247 2.18 -26.96 15.38
N VAL A 248 3.46 -27.25 15.06
CA VAL A 248 4.05 -28.61 15.11
C VAL A 248 4.77 -28.89 16.44
N LYS A 249 4.72 -27.95 17.40
CA LYS A 249 5.23 -28.15 18.77
C LYS A 249 4.10 -27.93 19.78
N SER A 250 3.20 -28.91 19.90
CA SER A 250 2.35 -29.11 21.07
C SER A 250 2.28 -30.59 21.41
#